data_AF-A0A3B3V5G0-F1
#
_entry.id   AF-A0A3B3V5G0-F1
#
_cell.length_a   1.000
_cell.length_b   1.000
_cell.length_c   1.000
_cell.angle_alpha   90.00
_cell.angle_beta   90.00
_cell.angle_gamma   90.00
#
_symmetry.space_group_name_H-M   'P 1'
#
loop_
_entity.id
_entity.type
_entity.pdbx_description
1 polymer ?
#
loop_
_entity_poly.entity_id
_entity_poly.type
_entity_poly.pdbx_seq_one_letter_code
_entity_poly.pdbx_strand_id
1 'polypeptide(L)'
;MAVSRLDRLFILLDTGTTPVTRKAAAQQLGEVVKLHPHELNNLLSKVLTYLRSPSWDTRIAAGQAVEAIVKNIPEWNPAPKPKEESRDDLSPEDSSCDRLNFYHFDISRLLRHGASLLGSAGAEFELQEDKTGEMDPKERLARQRKLLQKKLGLDMGAAIGMDTDELFNDEDLDYSCHPSAFKKNNKSPHSSADCIPLLFAVLLGVNIY
;
A
#
# COMPACT_ATOMS: atom_id res chain seq x y z
N MET A 1 20.84 18.96 -24.06
CA MET A 1 19.54 18.40 -24.49
C MET A 1 18.54 19.55 -24.58
N ALA A 2 17.72 19.59 -25.63
CA ALA A 2 16.71 20.64 -25.79
C ALA A 2 15.56 20.42 -24.80
N VAL A 3 15.22 21.43 -24.01
CA VAL A 3 14.10 21.37 -23.06
C VAL A 3 12.79 21.52 -23.82
N SER A 4 11.88 20.55 -23.67
CA SER A 4 10.57 20.58 -24.35
C SER A 4 9.66 21.67 -23.77
N ARG A 5 8.61 22.06 -24.52
CA ARG A 5 7.63 23.05 -24.03
C ARG A 5 6.91 22.59 -22.76
N LEU A 6 6.60 21.29 -22.68
CA LEU A 6 5.96 20.68 -21.51
C LEU A 6 6.90 20.69 -20.31
N ASP A 7 8.19 20.38 -20.50
CA ASP A 7 9.17 20.42 -19.40
C ASP A 7 9.37 21.86 -18.88
N ARG A 8 9.23 22.88 -19.73
CA ARG A 8 9.22 24.28 -19.27
C ARG A 8 8.04 24.60 -18.34
N LEU A 9 6.87 23.99 -18.55
CA LEU A 9 5.73 24.18 -17.64
C LEU A 9 6.04 23.63 -16.25
N PHE A 10 6.68 22.46 -16.19
CA PHE A 10 7.13 21.87 -14.93
C PHE A 10 8.23 22.68 -14.24
N ILE A 11 9.19 23.22 -15.01
CA ILE A 11 10.19 24.15 -14.47
C ILE A 11 9.52 25.42 -13.92
N LEU A 12 8.52 25.98 -14.61
CA LEU A 12 7.77 27.15 -14.15
C LEU A 12 6.95 26.86 -12.90
N LEU A 13 6.49 25.63 -12.73
CA LEU A 13 5.78 25.19 -11.54
C LEU A 13 6.67 25.24 -10.29
N ASP A 14 7.94 24.89 -10.43
CA ASP A 14 8.93 24.84 -9.34
C ASP A 14 9.64 26.19 -9.12
N THR A 15 10.17 26.77 -10.21
CA THR A 15 10.99 27.99 -10.18
C THR A 15 10.24 29.27 -10.49
N GLY A 16 8.92 29.19 -10.68
CA GLY A 16 8.10 30.37 -10.96
C GLY A 16 8.20 31.40 -9.82
N THR A 17 8.65 32.60 -10.15
CA THR A 17 8.94 33.68 -9.18
C THR A 17 7.69 34.26 -8.52
N THR A 18 6.51 34.10 -9.15
CA THR A 18 5.24 34.58 -8.60
C THR A 18 4.21 33.45 -8.53
N PRO A 19 3.29 33.48 -7.54
CA PRO A 19 2.22 32.49 -7.44
C PRO A 19 1.29 32.51 -8.67
N VAL A 20 1.13 33.66 -9.31
CA VAL A 20 0.33 33.80 -10.54
C VAL A 20 0.97 33.03 -11.70
N THR A 21 2.29 33.14 -11.89
CA THR A 21 3.02 32.39 -12.91
C THR A 21 2.91 30.88 -12.69
N ARG A 22 3.09 30.43 -11.44
CA ARG A 22 2.94 29.01 -11.07
C ARG A 22 1.53 28.50 -11.36
N LYS A 23 0.50 29.26 -11.00
CA LYS A 23 -0.90 28.95 -11.29
C LYS A 23 -1.20 28.90 -12.78
N ALA A 24 -0.65 29.82 -13.57
CA ALA A 24 -0.82 29.82 -15.02
C ALA A 24 -0.17 28.59 -15.67
N ALA A 25 1.02 28.19 -15.22
CA ALA A 25 1.66 26.96 -15.67
C ALA A 25 0.82 25.71 -15.30
N ALA A 26 0.29 25.65 -14.07
CA ALA A 26 -0.62 24.60 -13.63
C ALA A 26 -1.90 24.51 -14.49
N GLN A 27 -2.50 25.65 -14.84
CA GLN A 27 -3.67 25.70 -15.72
C GLN A 27 -3.35 25.16 -17.11
N GLN A 28 -2.18 25.51 -17.67
CA GLN A 28 -1.74 25.00 -18.97
C GLN A 28 -1.52 23.49 -18.95
N LEU A 29 -1.00 22.91 -17.87
CA LEU A 29 -0.90 21.46 -17.72
C LEU A 29 -2.28 20.78 -17.79
N GLY A 30 -3.32 21.39 -17.20
CA GLY A 30 -4.69 20.90 -17.31
C GLY A 30 -5.24 20.97 -18.74
N GLU A 31 -4.97 22.07 -19.46
CA GLU A 31 -5.36 22.22 -20.87
C GLU A 31 -4.70 21.18 -21.78
N VAL A 32 -3.45 20.80 -21.51
CA VAL A 32 -2.76 19.72 -22.24
C VAL A 32 -3.53 18.40 -22.10
N VAL A 33 -3.98 18.04 -20.90
CA VAL A 33 -4.78 16.81 -20.68
C VAL A 33 -6.11 16.87 -21.44
N LYS A 34 -6.74 18.04 -21.49
CA LYS A 34 -7.99 18.24 -22.25
C LYS A 34 -7.83 17.93 -23.74
N LEU A 35 -6.71 18.35 -24.34
CA LEU A 35 -6.40 18.11 -25.75
C LEU A 35 -5.81 16.70 -26.00
N HIS A 36 -5.09 16.16 -25.02
CA HIS A 36 -4.38 14.88 -25.12
C HIS A 36 -4.66 13.99 -23.90
N PRO A 37 -5.85 13.36 -23.81
CA PRO A 37 -6.24 12.56 -22.64
C PRO A 37 -5.32 11.36 -22.35
N HIS A 38 -4.63 10.85 -23.38
CA HIS A 38 -3.71 9.72 -23.26
C HIS A 38 -2.44 10.06 -22.45
N GLU A 39 -2.07 11.34 -22.34
CA GLU A 39 -0.89 11.77 -21.58
C GLU A 39 -1.17 11.93 -20.08
N LEU A 40 -2.42 11.74 -19.63
CA LEU A 40 -2.83 11.95 -18.23
C LEU A 40 -1.91 11.24 -17.22
N ASN A 41 -1.65 9.95 -17.42
CA ASN A 41 -0.84 9.16 -16.49
C ASN A 41 0.62 9.64 -16.44
N ASN A 42 1.19 10.05 -17.58
CA ASN A 42 2.53 10.59 -17.65
C ASN A 42 2.63 11.95 -16.93
N LEU A 43 1.66 12.84 -17.19
CA LEU A 43 1.57 14.15 -16.53
C LEU A 43 1.41 14.01 -15.02
N LEU A 44 0.48 13.17 -14.56
CA LEU A 44 0.29 12.90 -13.13
C LEU A 44 1.55 12.32 -12.49
N SER A 45 2.22 11.35 -13.13
CA SER A 45 3.47 10.77 -12.62
C SER A 45 4.55 11.84 -12.42
N LYS A 46 4.66 12.80 -13.34
CA LYS A 46 5.56 13.96 -13.18
C LYS A 46 5.08 14.91 -12.08
N VAL A 47 3.79 15.27 -12.01
CA VAL A 47 3.27 16.17 -10.96
C VAL A 47 3.47 15.59 -9.55
N LEU A 48 3.35 14.25 -9.39
CA LEU A 48 3.55 13.57 -8.12
C LEU A 48 4.96 13.79 -7.53
N THR A 49 6.00 13.96 -8.36
CA THR A 49 7.35 14.26 -7.86
C THR A 49 7.41 15.67 -7.25
N TYR A 50 6.71 16.64 -7.84
CA TYR A 50 6.63 18.02 -7.34
C TYR A 50 5.79 18.15 -6.07
N LEU A 51 4.78 17.29 -5.85
CA LEU A 51 4.05 17.24 -4.57
C LEU A 51 4.93 16.82 -3.39
N ARG A 52 6.03 16.12 -3.67
CA ARG A 52 7.02 15.69 -2.66
C ARG A 52 8.22 16.64 -2.57
N SER A 53 8.19 17.77 -3.26
CA SER A 53 9.27 18.74 -3.20
C SER A 53 9.44 19.33 -1.79
N PRO A 54 10.66 19.67 -1.37
CA PRO A 54 10.90 20.31 -0.07
C PRO A 54 10.33 21.74 -0.01
N SER A 55 10.18 22.39 -1.17
CA SER A 55 9.61 23.73 -1.32
C SER A 55 8.10 23.71 -1.09
N TRP A 56 7.63 24.42 -0.05
CA TRP A 56 6.21 24.61 0.23
C TRP A 56 5.45 25.14 -0.99
N ASP A 57 6.00 26.18 -1.62
CA ASP A 57 5.39 26.84 -2.77
C ASP A 57 5.22 25.91 -3.97
N THR A 58 6.22 25.07 -4.23
CA THR A 58 6.18 24.08 -5.31
C THR A 58 5.09 23.04 -5.03
N ARG A 59 4.92 22.61 -3.77
CA ARG A 59 3.82 21.70 -3.38
C ARG A 59 2.44 22.33 -3.62
N ILE A 60 2.27 23.61 -3.26
CA ILE A 60 1.02 24.34 -3.51
C ILE A 60 0.73 24.44 -5.02
N ALA A 61 1.73 24.77 -5.82
CA ALA A 61 1.58 24.87 -7.27
C ALA A 61 1.27 23.50 -7.92
N ALA A 62 1.91 22.42 -7.45
CA ALA A 62 1.62 21.06 -7.88
C ALA A 62 0.18 20.64 -7.52
N GLY A 63 -0.32 21.00 -6.34
CA GLY A 63 -1.72 20.78 -5.97
C GLY A 63 -2.69 21.49 -6.92
N GLN A 64 -2.38 22.74 -7.29
CA GLN A 64 -3.16 23.48 -8.30
C GLN A 64 -3.11 22.83 -9.69
N ALA A 65 -1.98 22.23 -10.07
CA ALA A 65 -1.87 21.48 -11.32
C ALA A 65 -2.75 20.22 -11.29
N VAL A 66 -2.77 19.47 -10.18
CA VAL A 66 -3.69 18.34 -10.02
C VAL A 66 -5.14 18.80 -10.14
N GLU A 67 -5.52 19.89 -9.47
CA GLU A 67 -6.86 20.46 -9.57
C GLU A 67 -7.23 20.81 -11.02
N ALA A 68 -6.34 21.51 -11.74
CA ALA A 68 -6.57 21.90 -13.13
C ALA A 68 -6.65 20.69 -14.08
N ILE A 69 -5.86 19.64 -13.83
CA ILE A 69 -5.91 18.37 -14.57
C ILE A 69 -7.26 17.69 -14.33
N VAL A 70 -7.65 17.47 -13.07
CA VAL A 70 -8.88 16.75 -12.71
C VAL A 70 -10.13 17.45 -13.24
N LYS A 71 -10.16 18.79 -13.24
CA LYS A 71 -11.29 19.57 -13.82
C LYS A 71 -11.52 19.31 -15.31
N ASN A 72 -10.52 18.84 -16.05
CA ASN A 72 -10.61 18.57 -17.47
C ASN A 72 -10.86 17.07 -17.79
N ILE A 73 -10.90 16.20 -16.78
CA ILE A 73 -11.20 14.78 -16.95
C ILE A 73 -12.72 14.60 -16.90
N PRO A 74 -13.32 13.82 -17.82
CA PRO A 74 -14.74 13.51 -17.75
C PRO A 74 -15.08 12.76 -16.46
N GLU A 75 -16.24 13.05 -15.89
CA GLU A 75 -16.70 12.41 -14.67
C GLU A 75 -16.83 10.89 -14.87
N TRP A 76 -16.26 10.11 -13.96
CA TRP A 76 -16.36 8.66 -14.00
C TRP A 76 -17.73 8.22 -13.51
N ASN A 77 -18.58 7.77 -14.43
CA ASN A 77 -19.91 7.24 -14.13
C ASN A 77 -20.04 5.79 -14.61
N PRO A 78 -19.71 4.78 -13.79
CA PRO A 78 -19.87 3.39 -14.16
C PRO A 78 -21.37 3.05 -14.25
N ALA A 79 -21.78 2.35 -15.31
CA ALA A 79 -23.15 1.83 -15.38
C ALA A 79 -23.41 0.90 -14.18
N PRO A 80 -24.57 1.01 -13.52
CA PRO A 80 -24.91 0.12 -12.41
C PRO A 80 -24.92 -1.31 -12.94
N LYS A 81 -24.04 -2.17 -12.41
CA LYS A 81 -24.06 -3.59 -12.73
C LYS A 81 -25.41 -4.16 -12.29
N PRO A 82 -26.15 -4.87 -13.16
CA PRO A 82 -27.34 -5.60 -12.74
C PRO A 82 -26.92 -6.57 -11.63
N LYS A 83 -27.65 -6.55 -10.50
CA LYS A 83 -27.53 -7.62 -9.50
C LYS A 83 -28.08 -8.88 -10.13
N GLU A 84 -27.23 -9.68 -10.77
CA GLU A 84 -27.57 -11.06 -11.08
C GLU A 84 -27.60 -11.84 -9.76
N GLU A 85 -28.81 -12.26 -9.39
CA GLU A 85 -29.05 -13.23 -8.33
C GLU A 85 -28.58 -14.61 -8.82
N SER A 86 -27.27 -14.88 -8.77
CA SER A 86 -26.74 -16.23 -8.83
C SER A 86 -25.98 -16.52 -7.55
N ARG A 87 -26.58 -17.42 -6.76
CA ARG A 87 -25.91 -18.15 -5.68
C ARG A 87 -24.76 -18.97 -6.29
N ASP A 88 -23.69 -19.09 -5.53
CA ASP A 88 -22.56 -20.01 -5.71
C ASP A 88 -21.57 -19.71 -6.87
N ASP A 89 -20.81 -18.61 -6.75
CA ASP A 89 -19.38 -18.61 -7.10
C ASP A 89 -18.65 -17.51 -6.29
N LEU A 90 -18.33 -17.82 -5.03
CA LEU A 90 -17.51 -16.95 -4.19
C LEU A 90 -16.03 -17.10 -4.61
N SER A 91 -15.60 -16.29 -5.57
CA SER A 91 -14.19 -15.92 -5.65
C SER A 91 -13.80 -15.18 -4.35
N PRO A 92 -12.75 -15.60 -3.61
CA PRO A 92 -12.38 -14.97 -2.35
C PRO A 92 -11.63 -13.63 -2.51
N GLU A 93 -11.56 -13.05 -3.71
CA GLU A 93 -10.69 -11.90 -4.00
C GLU A 93 -11.21 -10.53 -3.56
N ASP A 94 -12.43 -10.40 -3.03
CA ASP A 94 -12.90 -9.14 -2.43
C ASP A 94 -13.39 -9.37 -0.99
N SER A 95 -12.43 -9.76 -0.15
CA SER A 95 -12.62 -9.82 1.29
C SER A 95 -12.97 -8.42 1.80
N SER A 96 -14.23 -8.21 2.16
CA SER A 96 -14.73 -6.98 2.79
C SER A 96 -13.97 -6.53 4.05
N CYS A 97 -13.09 -7.39 4.60
CA CYS A 97 -12.19 -7.07 5.70
C CYS A 97 -11.16 -5.98 5.36
N ASP A 98 -10.93 -5.73 4.07
CA ASP A 98 -9.88 -4.84 3.60
C ASP A 98 -10.30 -3.35 3.67
N ARG A 99 -11.61 -3.05 3.72
CA ARG A 99 -12.11 -1.68 3.74
C ARG A 99 -12.32 -1.21 5.17
N LEU A 100 -11.73 -0.05 5.49
CA LEU A 100 -12.02 0.63 6.76
C LEU A 100 -13.49 1.08 6.78
N ASN A 101 -14.16 0.85 7.90
CA ASN A 101 -15.56 1.23 8.10
C ASN A 101 -15.67 2.23 9.26
N PHE A 102 -16.38 3.34 9.03
CA PHE A 102 -16.62 4.37 10.05
C PHE A 102 -17.32 3.82 11.30
N TYR A 103 -18.20 2.82 11.16
CA TYR A 103 -18.90 2.22 12.30
C TYR A 103 -17.98 1.50 13.29
N HIS A 104 -16.85 0.99 12.83
CA HIS A 104 -15.88 0.25 13.65
C HIS A 104 -14.61 1.06 13.94
N PHE A 105 -14.60 2.34 13.57
CA PHE A 105 -13.47 3.22 13.80
C PHE A 105 -13.51 3.78 15.23
N ASP A 106 -12.56 3.36 16.06
CA ASP A 106 -12.42 3.82 17.46
C ASP A 106 -11.24 4.79 17.60
N ILE A 107 -11.57 6.05 17.84
CA ILE A 107 -10.59 7.14 18.05
C ILE A 107 -9.76 6.89 19.32
N SER A 108 -10.36 6.34 20.37
CA SER A 108 -9.66 6.10 21.65
C SER A 108 -8.56 5.07 21.47
N ARG A 109 -8.83 4.03 20.70
CA ARG A 109 -7.85 3.01 20.32
C ARG A 109 -6.75 3.59 19.44
N LEU A 110 -7.12 4.37 18.42
CA LEU A 110 -6.15 5.04 17.53
C LEU A 110 -5.19 5.96 18.30
N LEU A 111 -5.68 6.74 19.26
CA LEU A 111 -4.84 7.65 20.04
C LEU A 111 -3.89 6.94 21.02
N ARG A 112 -4.21 5.72 21.46
CA ARG A 112 -3.39 4.94 22.39
C ARG A 112 -2.33 4.09 21.68
N HIS A 113 -2.68 3.53 20.53
CA HIS A 113 -1.86 2.53 19.83
C HIS A 113 -1.35 3.00 18.47
N GLY A 114 -1.85 4.13 17.95
CA GLY A 114 -1.40 4.69 16.68
C GLY A 114 -0.04 5.37 16.79
N ALA A 115 0.77 5.23 15.74
CA ALA A 115 2.05 5.90 15.61
C ALA A 115 1.87 7.42 15.51
N SER A 116 2.67 8.18 16.26
CA SER A 116 2.68 9.64 16.20
C SER A 116 3.28 10.13 14.89
N LEU A 117 2.48 10.78 14.04
CA LEU A 117 2.96 11.42 12.82
C LEU A 117 3.57 12.78 13.17
N LEU A 118 4.90 12.80 13.37
CA LEU A 118 5.68 14.01 13.65
C LEU A 118 6.09 14.72 12.37
N GLY A 119 6.80 15.85 12.51
CA GLY A 119 7.33 16.62 11.38
C GLY A 119 8.10 15.72 10.41
N SER A 120 7.57 15.62 9.20
CA SER A 120 8.15 14.86 8.10
C SER A 120 9.49 15.46 7.69
N ALA A 121 10.55 14.64 7.67
CA ALA A 121 11.81 14.98 7.03
C ALA A 121 11.83 14.64 5.53
N GLY A 122 10.72 14.10 4.98
CA GLY A 122 10.57 13.70 3.58
C GLY A 122 11.12 12.31 3.25
N ALA A 123 11.85 11.67 4.17
CA ALA A 123 12.45 10.35 3.99
C ALA A 123 11.42 9.21 3.97
N GLU A 124 10.21 9.41 4.50
CA GLU A 124 9.17 8.38 4.52
C GLU A 124 8.56 8.09 3.13
N PHE A 125 8.83 8.96 2.15
CA PHE A 125 8.40 8.79 0.76
C PHE A 125 9.53 8.37 -0.17
N GLU A 126 10.77 8.36 0.32
CA GLU A 126 11.88 7.73 -0.36
C GLU A 126 11.53 6.24 -0.38
N LEU A 127 11.21 5.74 -1.57
CA LEU A 127 11.10 4.31 -1.76
C LEU A 127 12.45 3.77 -1.30
N GLN A 128 12.48 3.01 -0.20
CA GLN A 128 13.58 2.10 0.02
C GLN A 128 13.58 1.23 -1.24
N GLU A 129 14.43 1.58 -2.19
CA GLU A 129 14.88 0.67 -3.23
C GLU A 129 15.66 -0.39 -2.46
N ASP A 130 14.92 -1.29 -1.82
CA ASP A 130 15.46 -2.52 -1.32
C ASP A 130 16.21 -3.12 -2.50
N LYS A 131 17.47 -3.49 -2.24
CA LYS A 131 18.47 -3.95 -3.21
C LYS A 131 18.12 -5.33 -3.81
N THR A 132 16.85 -5.55 -4.11
CA THR A 132 16.25 -6.77 -4.60
C THR A 132 15.19 -6.34 -5.61
N GLY A 133 15.63 -6.15 -6.86
CA GLY A 133 14.85 -5.61 -7.96
C GLY A 133 13.68 -6.47 -8.47
N GLU A 134 12.99 -7.23 -7.61
CA GLU A 134 11.90 -8.13 -8.01
C GLU A 134 10.78 -8.25 -6.97
N MET A 135 10.42 -7.19 -6.25
CA MET A 135 9.16 -7.22 -5.51
C MET A 135 8.00 -6.87 -6.44
N ASP A 136 7.06 -7.80 -6.61
CA ASP A 136 5.88 -7.57 -7.44
C ASP A 136 5.10 -6.33 -6.92
N PRO A 137 4.59 -5.44 -7.79
CA PRO A 137 3.85 -4.26 -7.37
C PRO A 137 2.66 -4.56 -6.44
N LYS A 138 2.00 -5.73 -6.60
CA LYS A 138 0.89 -6.15 -5.73
C LYS A 138 1.40 -6.47 -4.33
N GLU A 139 2.54 -7.16 -4.24
CA GLU A 139 3.18 -7.51 -2.97
C GLU A 139 3.67 -6.25 -2.23
N ARG A 140 4.28 -5.30 -2.95
CA ARG A 140 4.71 -4.03 -2.35
C ARG A 140 3.53 -3.24 -1.76
N LEU A 141 2.41 -3.18 -2.48
CA LEU A 141 1.19 -2.54 -1.98
C LEU A 141 0.64 -3.27 -0.74
N ALA A 142 0.64 -4.61 -0.74
CA ALA A 142 0.21 -5.40 0.41
C ALA A 142 1.08 -5.14 1.65
N ARG A 143 2.41 -5.08 1.50
CA ARG A 143 3.34 -4.73 2.59
C ARG A 143 3.08 -3.33 3.13
N GLN A 144 2.99 -2.33 2.26
CA GLN A 144 2.68 -0.95 2.66
C GLN A 144 1.34 -0.84 3.39
N ARG A 145 0.35 -1.64 2.99
CA ARG A 145 -0.94 -1.70 3.65
C ARG A 145 -0.87 -2.32 5.04
N LYS A 146 -0.16 -3.44 5.21
CA LYS A 146 0.04 -4.07 6.52
C LYS A 146 0.75 -3.11 7.47
N LEU A 147 1.81 -2.46 7.00
CA LEU A 147 2.53 -1.42 7.75
C LEU A 147 1.60 -0.27 8.15
N LEU A 148 0.67 0.14 7.27
CA LEU A 148 -0.30 1.18 7.58
C LEU A 148 -1.31 0.73 8.65
N GLN A 149 -1.83 -0.50 8.59
CA GLN A 149 -2.73 -1.03 9.62
C GLN A 149 -2.04 -1.11 10.99
N LYS A 150 -0.77 -1.53 11.00
CA LYS A 150 0.10 -1.53 12.17
C LYS A 150 0.30 -0.11 12.73
N LYS A 151 0.71 0.84 11.88
CA LYS A 151 0.90 2.26 12.27
C LYS A 151 -0.38 2.93 12.78
N LEU A 152 -1.56 2.48 12.35
CA LEU A 152 -2.83 2.99 12.85
C LEU A 152 -3.31 2.27 14.14
N GLY A 153 -2.58 1.29 14.65
CA GLY A 153 -3.01 0.48 15.80
C GLY A 153 -4.26 -0.37 15.52
N LEU A 154 -4.55 -0.62 14.23
CA LEU A 154 -5.71 -1.37 13.75
C LEU A 154 -5.39 -2.85 13.53
N ASP A 155 -4.13 -3.26 13.71
CA ASP A 155 -3.71 -4.65 13.58
C ASP A 155 -4.41 -5.55 14.62
N MET A 156 -4.53 -6.85 14.29
CA MET A 156 -5.15 -7.86 15.14
C MET A 156 -4.46 -7.99 16.50
N GLY A 157 -3.14 -7.75 16.57
CA GLY A 157 -2.38 -7.67 17.82
C GLY A 157 -2.93 -6.62 18.79
N ALA A 158 -3.11 -5.39 18.29
CA ALA A 158 -3.72 -4.30 19.06
C ALA A 158 -5.19 -4.58 19.42
N ALA A 159 -5.90 -5.40 18.64
CA ALA A 159 -7.30 -5.79 18.95
C ALA A 159 -7.37 -6.79 20.12
N ILE A 160 -6.33 -7.62 20.27
CA ILE A 160 -6.18 -8.62 21.33
C ILE A 160 -5.46 -8.04 22.55
N GLY A 161 -4.93 -6.81 22.47
CA GLY A 161 -4.16 -6.17 23.54
C GLY A 161 -2.74 -6.74 23.68
N MET A 162 -2.24 -7.41 22.63
CA MET A 162 -0.86 -7.88 22.54
C MET A 162 -0.03 -6.90 21.72
N ASP A 163 1.10 -6.48 22.28
CA ASP A 163 2.10 -5.71 21.55
C ASP A 163 2.85 -6.66 20.59
N THR A 164 2.58 -6.53 19.30
CA THR A 164 3.18 -7.37 18.26
C THR A 164 4.55 -6.88 17.81
N ASP A 165 4.99 -5.71 18.28
CA ASP A 165 6.29 -5.14 17.90
C ASP A 165 7.46 -6.00 18.37
N GLU A 166 7.30 -6.75 19.47
CA GLU A 166 8.33 -7.68 19.97
C GLU A 166 8.20 -9.11 19.40
N LEU A 167 7.06 -9.44 18.77
CA LEU A 167 6.75 -10.81 18.30
C LEU A 167 6.96 -10.99 16.80
N PHE A 168 6.79 -9.94 16.01
CA PHE A 168 6.98 -9.96 14.56
C PHE A 168 7.64 -8.66 14.11
N ASN A 169 8.90 -8.74 13.71
CA ASN A 169 9.59 -7.64 13.06
C ASN A 169 9.40 -7.71 11.53
N ASP A 170 9.60 -6.56 10.88
CA ASP A 170 9.50 -6.48 9.41
C ASP A 170 10.53 -7.41 8.73
N GLU A 171 11.65 -7.73 9.42
CA GLU A 171 12.66 -8.71 9.01
C GLU A 171 12.18 -10.19 9.11
N ASP A 172 11.17 -10.51 9.92
CA ASP A 172 10.64 -11.87 10.08
C ASP A 172 9.66 -12.25 8.94
N LEU A 173 9.26 -11.27 8.12
CA LEU A 173 8.35 -11.46 6.98
C LEU A 173 9.09 -11.63 5.65
N ASP A 174 10.41 -11.48 5.64
CA ASP A 174 11.21 -11.81 4.47
C ASP A 174 11.31 -13.32 4.35
N TYR A 175 10.65 -13.86 3.32
CA TYR A 175 10.75 -15.26 2.93
C TYR A 175 12.15 -15.53 2.35
N SER A 176 13.18 -15.46 3.18
CA SER A 176 14.44 -16.12 2.91
C SER A 176 14.18 -17.63 3.09
N CYS A 177 13.57 -18.23 2.07
CA CYS A 177 13.66 -19.66 1.86
C CYS A 177 15.14 -19.95 1.59
N HIS A 178 15.92 -20.09 2.66
CA HIS A 178 17.22 -20.72 2.59
C HIS A 178 16.93 -22.15 2.10
N PRO A 179 17.39 -22.56 0.90
CA PRO A 179 17.35 -23.96 0.56
C PRO A 179 18.28 -24.67 1.54
N SER A 180 17.69 -25.32 2.54
CA SER A 180 18.43 -26.20 3.45
C SER A 180 19.11 -27.25 2.58
N ALA A 181 20.44 -27.13 2.45
CA ALA A 181 21.24 -28.05 1.69
C ALA A 181 21.03 -29.47 2.23
N PHE A 182 20.43 -30.33 1.41
CA PHE A 182 20.44 -31.78 1.58
C PHE A 182 21.90 -32.26 1.65
N LYS A 183 22.41 -32.48 2.87
CA LYS A 183 23.58 -33.34 3.07
C LYS A 183 23.11 -34.78 3.22
N LYS A 184 23.22 -35.54 2.13
CA LYS A 184 23.31 -37.01 2.18
C LYS A 184 24.49 -37.38 3.08
N ASN A 185 24.24 -38.06 4.18
CA ASN A 185 25.26 -38.93 4.78
C ASN A 185 24.63 -40.27 5.13
N ASN A 186 25.04 -41.27 4.37
CA ASN A 186 24.81 -42.69 4.62
C ASN A 186 25.31 -43.06 6.02
N LYS A 187 24.46 -43.72 6.81
CA LYS A 187 24.79 -44.83 7.72
C LYS A 187 23.51 -45.36 8.39
N SER A 188 23.06 -46.54 7.95
CA SER A 188 22.40 -47.53 8.82
C SER A 188 23.51 -48.39 9.47
N PRO A 189 23.26 -49.28 10.47
CA PRO A 189 21.97 -49.81 10.95
C PRO A 189 21.83 -49.97 12.48
N HIS A 190 20.75 -50.66 12.89
CA HIS A 190 20.36 -51.20 14.22
C HIS A 190 19.55 -50.22 15.10
N SER A 191 18.53 -50.61 15.87
CA SER A 191 17.70 -51.82 16.07
C SER A 191 16.63 -51.42 17.13
N SER A 192 15.50 -52.15 17.19
CA SER A 192 14.43 -52.14 18.22
C SER A 192 13.64 -50.84 18.42
N ALA A 193 12.37 -50.76 18.02
CA ALA A 193 11.16 -51.32 18.66
C ALA A 193 10.47 -50.26 19.56
N ASP A 194 9.15 -50.18 19.41
CA ASP A 194 8.14 -49.51 20.24
C ASP A 194 8.08 -47.97 20.05
N CYS A 195 6.95 -47.30 19.77
CA CYS A 195 5.55 -47.53 20.12
C CYS A 195 4.63 -46.70 19.18
N ILE A 196 3.50 -47.26 18.74
CA ILE A 196 2.36 -46.59 18.07
C ILE A 196 1.16 -46.71 19.05
N PRO A 197 0.03 -45.97 18.98
CA PRO A 197 -0.29 -44.55 18.78
C PRO A 197 -1.15 -44.01 19.96
N LEU A 198 -1.51 -42.72 20.00
CA LEU A 198 -2.80 -42.25 20.55
C LEU A 198 -2.93 -40.72 20.43
N LEU A 199 -3.75 -40.23 19.50
CA LEU A 199 -4.81 -39.24 19.78
C LEU A 199 -5.66 -38.95 18.53
N PHE A 200 -6.33 -39.99 18.02
CA PHE A 200 -7.46 -39.86 17.09
C PHE A 200 -8.70 -40.35 17.83
N ALA A 201 -9.26 -39.56 18.76
CA ALA A 201 -10.59 -39.80 19.38
C ALA A 201 -10.96 -38.75 20.45
N VAL A 202 -10.98 -37.46 20.14
CA VAL A 202 -11.78 -36.49 20.93
C VAL A 202 -12.64 -35.64 19.98
N LEU A 203 -13.35 -36.34 19.10
CA LEU A 203 -14.58 -35.85 18.48
C LEU A 203 -15.64 -36.91 18.75
N LEU A 204 -16.80 -36.47 19.24
CA LEU A 204 -17.98 -37.21 19.72
C LEU A 204 -18.05 -37.31 21.25
N GLY A 205 -18.54 -36.21 21.84
CA GLY A 205 -19.06 -36.24 23.19
C GLY A 205 -20.25 -37.19 23.32
N VAL A 206 -20.22 -38.02 24.35
CA VAL A 206 -21.39 -38.64 24.96
C VAL A 206 -21.16 -38.71 26.47
N ASN A 207 -22.04 -38.01 27.18
CA ASN A 207 -22.33 -38.06 28.61
C ASN A 207 -22.96 -39.43 28.95
N ILE A 208 -22.72 -40.02 30.13
CA ILE A 208 -23.65 -40.91 30.89
C ILE A 208 -22.91 -41.46 32.14
N TYR A 209 -23.48 -41.07 33.29
CA TYR A 209 -23.42 -41.58 34.68
C TYR A 209 -22.08 -41.81 35.40
#